data_AF-A0A4S4KAP1-F1
#
_entry.id   AF-A0A4S4KAP1-F1
#
_cell.length_a   1.000
_cell.length_b   1.000
_cell.length_c   1.000
_cell.angle_alpha   90.00
_cell.angle_beta   90.00
_cell.angle_gamma   90.00
#
_symmetry.space_group_name_H-M   'P 1'
#
loop_
_entity.id
_entity.type
_entity.pdbx_description
1 polymer ?
#
loop_
_entity_poly.entity_id
_entity_poly.type
_entity_poly.pdbx_seq_one_letter_code
_entity_poly.pdbx_strand_id
1 'polypeptide(L)'
;MLNKGHTVMDPEGPVWSLGASDYHPQLAVGVTDGSCSTTNTLRSTRRGGAVPFLVHKIYQMDYSRKTGEYRMLENFLPKEIDRVAGARATKPPPKSSGAWPPEVAVQRVVWNNGNGLAHAPLLASATGNGLCRVDWLMGRWLKERIPYYGVEGIRNEVEADDEMEEDSD
;
A
#
# COMPACT_ATOMS: atom_id res chain seq x y z
N MET A 1 10.11 1.46 -28.40
CA MET A 1 8.88 2.00 -27.77
C MET A 1 9.10 1.99 -26.28
N LEU A 2 9.12 3.16 -25.60
CA LEU A 2 9.14 3.17 -24.14
C LEU A 2 7.89 2.44 -23.66
N ASN A 3 8.08 1.35 -22.91
CA ASN A 3 6.99 0.53 -22.39
C ASN A 3 5.97 1.41 -21.66
N LYS A 4 4.68 1.12 -21.88
CA LYS A 4 3.57 1.73 -21.13
C LYS A 4 3.84 1.55 -19.64
N GLY A 5 3.98 2.65 -18.90
CA GLY A 5 4.21 2.60 -17.45
C GLY A 5 3.04 1.94 -16.73
N HIS A 6 3.32 1.22 -15.65
CA HIS A 6 2.31 0.64 -14.76
C HIS A 6 2.03 1.59 -13.59
N THR A 7 0.75 1.85 -13.30
CA THR A 7 0.36 2.61 -12.12
C THR A 7 0.38 1.69 -10.91
N VAL A 8 1.21 2.02 -9.91
CA VAL A 8 1.35 1.25 -8.67
C VAL A 8 0.32 1.68 -7.62
N MET A 9 -0.07 2.96 -7.61
CA MET A 9 -1.13 3.52 -6.77
C MET A 9 -1.58 4.89 -7.31
N ASP A 10 -2.79 5.31 -6.94
CA ASP A 10 -3.41 6.58 -7.34
C ASP A 10 -3.93 7.31 -6.07
N PRO A 11 -3.05 7.96 -5.29
CA PRO A 11 -3.43 8.66 -4.06
C PRO A 11 -4.21 9.94 -4.35
N GLU A 12 -4.98 10.43 -3.37
CA GLU A 12 -5.83 11.62 -3.55
C GLU A 12 -5.05 12.94 -3.59
N GLY A 13 -3.76 12.94 -3.22
CA GLY A 13 -2.89 14.11 -3.27
C GLY A 13 -1.45 13.80 -3.70
N PRO A 14 -0.60 14.82 -3.90
CA PRO A 14 0.80 14.62 -4.21
C PRO A 14 1.53 13.74 -3.19
N VAL A 15 2.40 12.89 -3.71
CA VAL A 15 3.27 12.03 -2.91
C VAL A 15 4.47 12.83 -2.42
N TRP A 16 4.70 12.81 -1.10
CA TRP A 16 5.88 13.44 -0.48
C TRP A 16 7.05 12.47 -0.35
N SER A 17 6.76 11.23 0.05
CA SER A 17 7.79 10.25 0.36
C SER A 17 7.35 8.85 -0.04
N LEU A 18 8.31 8.10 -0.56
CA LEU A 18 8.20 6.68 -0.85
C LEU A 18 9.21 5.93 0.01
N GLY A 19 8.80 4.80 0.56
CA GLY A 19 9.66 3.88 1.31
C GLY A 19 9.50 2.47 0.77
N ALA A 20 10.55 1.93 0.16
CA ALA A 20 10.62 0.52 -0.22
C ALA A 20 11.35 -0.27 0.87
N SER A 21 10.92 -1.50 1.11
CA SER A 21 11.61 -2.43 2.00
C SER A 21 12.61 -3.25 1.22
N ASP A 22 13.77 -3.53 1.82
CA ASP A 22 14.77 -4.42 1.24
C ASP A 22 14.42 -5.91 1.46
N TYR A 23 13.48 -6.18 2.37
CA TYR A 23 13.11 -7.54 2.79
C TYR A 23 11.79 -8.04 2.19
N HIS A 24 10.91 -7.15 1.75
CA HIS A 24 9.61 -7.53 1.20
C HIS A 24 9.12 -6.55 0.14
N PRO A 25 8.24 -6.97 -0.79
CA PRO A 25 7.81 -6.17 -1.94
C PRO A 25 6.75 -5.11 -1.60
N GLN A 26 6.74 -4.59 -0.37
CA GLN A 26 5.78 -3.55 0.01
C GLN A 26 6.40 -2.18 -0.21
N LEU A 27 5.63 -1.33 -0.88
CA LEU A 27 5.90 0.10 -0.99
C LEU A 27 5.02 0.82 0.02
N ALA A 28 5.62 1.63 0.88
CA ALA A 28 4.91 2.57 1.74
C ALA A 28 4.99 3.96 1.11
N VAL A 29 3.90 4.72 1.21
CA VAL A 29 3.78 6.04 0.61
C VAL A 29 3.15 7.02 1.58
N GLY A 30 3.82 8.15 1.78
CA GLY A 30 3.33 9.32 2.49
C GLY A 30 2.83 10.39 1.52
N VAL A 31 1.64 10.90 1.78
CA VAL A 31 0.89 11.79 0.88
C VAL A 31 0.57 13.11 1.59
N THR A 32 0.42 14.19 0.81
CA THR A 32 0.01 15.53 1.30
C THR A 32 -1.33 15.54 2.02
N ASP A 33 -2.23 14.60 1.70
CA ASP A 33 -3.56 14.47 2.30
C ASP A 33 -3.53 13.90 3.73
N GLY A 34 -2.34 13.66 4.25
CA GLY A 34 -2.08 13.07 5.55
C GLY A 34 -2.23 11.56 5.61
N SER A 35 -2.44 10.89 4.48
CA SER A 35 -2.50 9.44 4.42
C SER A 35 -1.11 8.79 4.34
N CYS A 36 -0.94 7.71 5.10
CA CYS A 36 0.14 6.75 4.91
C CYS A 36 -0.49 5.47 4.37
N SER A 37 -0.09 5.07 3.17
CA SER A 37 -0.66 3.90 2.48
C SER A 37 0.44 2.93 2.05
N THR A 38 0.11 1.65 1.95
CA THR A 38 1.01 0.61 1.46
C THR A 38 0.38 -0.27 0.40
N THR A 39 1.21 -0.76 -0.52
CA THR A 39 0.80 -1.65 -1.61
C THR A 39 1.94 -2.60 -2.00
N ASN A 40 1.58 -3.78 -2.51
CA ASN A 40 2.54 -4.79 -2.93
C ASN A 40 2.94 -4.59 -4.40
N THR A 41 4.23 -4.42 -4.66
CA THR A 41 4.77 -4.13 -6.00
C THR A 41 4.96 -5.37 -6.87
N LEU A 42 5.16 -6.57 -6.29
CA LEU A 42 5.32 -7.82 -7.06
C LEU A 42 4.06 -8.25 -7.80
N ARG A 43 2.88 -7.85 -7.32
CA ARG A 43 1.64 -8.19 -8.03
C ARG A 43 1.47 -7.39 -9.32
N SER A 44 2.08 -6.22 -9.46
CA SER A 44 1.89 -5.33 -10.63
C SER A 44 2.36 -5.99 -11.94
N THR A 45 3.32 -6.92 -11.85
CA THR A 45 3.98 -7.55 -12.99
C THR A 45 3.46 -8.95 -13.34
N ARG A 46 2.73 -9.63 -12.43
CA ARG A 46 2.18 -10.99 -12.69
C ARG A 46 0.80 -10.88 -13.33
N ARG A 47 0.74 -11.12 -14.64
CA ARG A 47 -0.44 -11.00 -15.52
C ARG A 47 -1.52 -12.09 -15.37
N GLY A 48 -1.35 -13.08 -14.49
CA GLY A 48 -2.31 -14.18 -14.31
C GLY A 48 -2.92 -14.17 -12.91
N GLY A 49 -4.23 -13.94 -12.81
CA GLY A 49 -5.00 -14.09 -11.57
C GLY A 49 -5.99 -12.94 -11.29
N ALA A 50 -7.23 -13.29 -10.98
CA ALA A 50 -8.33 -12.42 -10.57
C ALA A 50 -8.16 -11.85 -9.14
N VAL A 51 -6.93 -11.53 -8.73
CA VAL A 51 -6.65 -11.00 -7.39
C VAL A 51 -6.57 -9.47 -7.46
N PRO A 52 -7.45 -8.73 -6.76
CA PRO A 52 -7.53 -7.29 -6.84
C PRO A 52 -6.25 -6.61 -6.34
N PHE A 53 -5.90 -5.48 -6.93
CA PHE A 53 -4.78 -4.65 -6.49
C PHE A 53 -5.20 -3.78 -5.33
N LEU A 54 -4.87 -4.21 -4.12
CA LEU A 54 -5.28 -3.51 -2.90
C LEU A 54 -4.24 -2.49 -2.46
N VAL A 55 -4.70 -1.26 -2.26
CA VAL A 55 -4.00 -0.22 -1.49
C VAL A 55 -4.55 -0.23 -0.09
N HIS A 56 -3.65 -0.44 0.88
CA HIS A 56 -3.96 -0.45 2.29
C HIS A 56 -3.61 0.91 2.88
N LYS A 57 -4.62 1.71 3.22
CA LYS A 57 -4.42 2.94 3.99
C LYS A 57 -4.23 2.58 5.46
N ILE A 58 -3.03 2.79 5.99
CA ILE A 58 -2.67 2.45 7.37
C ILE A 58 -3.34 3.44 8.32
N TYR A 59 -3.12 4.73 8.06
CA TYR A 59 -3.76 5.81 8.78
C TYR A 59 -3.92 7.05 7.89
N GLN A 60 -4.71 8.00 8.37
CA GLN A 60 -4.79 9.34 7.80
C GLN A 60 -4.84 10.38 8.91
N MET A 61 -3.94 11.36 8.84
CA MET A 61 -3.97 12.53 9.71
C MET A 61 -5.05 13.50 9.22
N ASP A 62 -5.89 13.93 10.14
CA ASP A 62 -6.91 14.96 9.95
C ASP A 62 -6.67 16.11 10.93
N TYR A 63 -6.96 17.33 10.51
CA TYR A 63 -6.79 18.53 11.31
C TYR A 63 -8.03 19.40 11.27
N SER A 64 -8.66 19.57 12.43
CA SER A 64 -9.82 20.44 12.58
C SER A 64 -9.38 21.88 12.83
N ARG A 65 -9.48 22.74 11.83
CA ARG A 65 -9.17 24.19 11.98
C ARG A 65 -10.08 24.91 12.98
N LYS A 66 -11.26 24.35 13.27
CA LYS A 66 -12.24 24.94 14.20
C LYS A 66 -11.86 24.67 15.65
N THR A 67 -11.41 23.45 15.95
CA THR A 67 -11.07 23.03 17.32
C THR A 67 -9.56 23.08 17.59
N GLY A 68 -8.73 23.15 16.54
CA GLY A 68 -7.27 23.09 16.65
C GLY A 68 -6.75 21.67 16.92
N GLU A 69 -7.59 20.65 16.75
CA GLU A 69 -7.27 19.28 17.13
C GLU A 69 -6.77 18.46 15.94
N TYR A 70 -5.74 17.64 16.21
CA TYR A 70 -5.25 16.61 15.30
C TYR A 70 -5.91 15.28 15.61
N ARG A 71 -6.35 14.58 14.58
CA ARG A 71 -6.96 13.26 14.68
C ARG A 71 -6.25 12.30 13.74
N MET A 72 -5.88 11.14 14.27
CA MET A 72 -5.32 10.07 13.47
C MET A 72 -6.42 9.03 13.23
N LEU A 73 -6.91 8.98 12.00
CA LEU A 73 -7.92 8.04 11.57
C LEU A 73 -7.25 6.72 11.19
N GLU A 74 -7.87 5.61 11.54
CA GLU A 74 -7.34 4.25 11.35
C GLU A 74 -8.46 3.29 10.91
N ASN A 75 -8.11 2.01 10.74
CA ASN A 75 -9.05 0.92 10.41
C ASN A 75 -9.78 1.14 9.09
N PHE A 76 -9.07 1.66 8.09
CA PHE A 76 -9.59 1.78 6.74
C PHE A 76 -9.68 0.41 6.07
N LEU A 77 -10.76 0.21 5.32
CA LEU A 77 -10.85 -0.94 4.43
C LEU A 77 -9.87 -0.79 3.26
N PRO A 78 -9.21 -1.89 2.82
CA PRO A 78 -8.40 -1.87 1.62
C PRO A 78 -9.21 -1.41 0.41
N LYS A 79 -8.62 -0.58 -0.44
CA LYS A 79 -9.27 -0.11 -1.67
C LYS A 79 -8.60 -0.74 -2.88
N GLU A 80 -9.38 -1.10 -3.89
CA GLU A 80 -8.83 -1.53 -5.16
C GLU A 80 -8.36 -0.32 -6.00
N ILE A 81 -7.24 -0.49 -6.70
CA ILE A 81 -6.80 0.47 -7.71
C ILE A 81 -7.62 0.20 -8.97
N ASP A 82 -8.48 1.14 -9.35
CA ASP A 82 -9.16 1.11 -10.65
C ASP A 82 -8.11 1.04 -11.75
N ARG A 83 -7.98 -0.13 -12.38
CA ARG A 83 -7.21 -0.26 -13.61
C ARG A 83 -7.91 0.62 -14.62
N VAL A 84 -7.23 1.68 -15.10
CA VAL A 84 -7.74 2.52 -16.19
C VAL A 84 -7.75 1.69 -17.48
N ALA A 85 -8.73 0.80 -17.59
CA ALA A 85 -9.00 -0.01 -18.76
C ALA A 85 -9.91 0.81 -19.68
N GLY A 86 -9.32 1.68 -20.49
CA GLY A 86 -9.85 2.11 -21.81
C GLY A 86 -11.24 2.73 -21.93
N ALA A 87 -12.07 2.79 -20.89
CA ALA A 87 -13.41 3.34 -20.92
C ALA A 87 -13.45 4.63 -20.11
N ARG A 88 -14.19 5.61 -20.64
CA ARG A 88 -14.54 6.88 -20.00
C ARG A 88 -15.43 6.62 -18.76
N ALA A 89 -14.90 5.93 -17.75
CA ALA A 89 -15.49 5.95 -16.44
C ALA A 89 -15.34 7.39 -15.94
N THR A 90 -16.47 8.08 -15.80
CA THR A 90 -16.57 9.36 -15.12
C THR A 90 -16.09 9.15 -13.68
N LYS A 91 -14.76 9.19 -13.47
CA LYS A 91 -14.19 9.30 -12.13
C LYS A 91 -14.92 10.49 -11.51
N PRO A 92 -15.61 10.32 -10.36
CA PRO A 92 -16.15 11.46 -9.66
C PRO A 92 -14.98 12.44 -9.45
N PRO A 93 -15.21 13.76 -9.62
CA PRO A 93 -14.15 14.74 -9.43
C PRO A 93 -13.50 14.46 -8.07
N PRO A 94 -12.16 14.58 -7.97
CA PRO A 94 -11.45 14.29 -6.74
C PRO A 94 -12.16 15.02 -5.60
N LYS A 95 -12.67 14.24 -4.63
CA LYS A 95 -13.46 14.76 -3.51
C LYS A 95 -12.61 15.68 -2.60
N SER A 96 -11.31 15.72 -2.83
CA SER A 96 -10.36 16.49 -2.05
C SER A 96 -10.05 17.82 -2.75
N SER A 97 -10.33 18.91 -2.03
CA SER A 97 -9.68 20.20 -2.25
C SER A 97 -8.16 19.98 -2.32
N GLY A 98 -7.50 20.45 -3.39
CA GLY A 98 -6.04 20.41 -3.52
C GLY A 98 -5.29 21.25 -2.47
N ALA A 99 -6.00 21.91 -1.56
CA ALA A 99 -5.45 22.59 -0.41
C ALA A 99 -5.61 21.72 0.86
N TRP A 100 -4.62 20.86 1.11
CA TRP A 100 -4.45 20.18 2.40
C TRP A 100 -3.70 21.09 3.38
N PRO A 101 -4.05 21.08 4.68
CA PRO A 101 -3.21 21.70 5.69
C PRO A 101 -1.79 21.10 5.63
N PRO A 102 -0.72 21.91 5.53
CA PRO A 102 0.64 21.37 5.48
C PRO A 102 1.01 20.56 6.72
N GLU A 103 0.33 20.80 7.84
CA GLU A 103 0.52 20.13 9.11
C GLU A 103 0.12 18.65 9.08
N VAL A 104 -0.84 18.27 8.22
CA VAL A 104 -1.28 16.86 8.15
C VAL A 104 -0.41 16.00 7.24
N ALA A 105 0.33 16.60 6.31
CA ALA A 105 1.08 15.89 5.28
C ALA A 105 2.06 14.87 5.88
N VAL A 106 2.08 13.64 5.35
CA VAL A 106 3.07 12.62 5.72
C VAL A 106 4.34 12.87 4.91
N GLN A 107 5.34 13.50 5.52
CA GLN A 107 6.53 13.98 4.84
C GLN A 107 7.62 12.91 4.69
N ARG A 108 7.63 11.90 5.57
CA ARG A 108 8.61 10.82 5.51
C ARG A 108 7.96 9.50 5.86
N VAL A 109 8.32 8.46 5.12
CA VAL A 109 7.99 7.06 5.41
C VAL A 109 9.24 6.20 5.17
N VAL A 110 9.55 5.29 6.09
CA VAL A 110 10.70 4.40 6.00
C VAL A 110 10.38 3.04 6.63
N TRP A 111 10.74 1.97 5.93
CA TRP A 111 10.74 0.61 6.49
C TRP A 111 12.01 0.37 7.29
N ASN A 112 11.92 -0.52 8.27
CA ASN A 112 13.10 -1.00 8.98
C ASN A 112 13.87 -2.02 8.13
N ASN A 113 14.98 -1.57 7.54
CA ASN A 113 15.89 -2.41 6.78
C ASN A 113 17.17 -2.79 7.56
N GLY A 114 17.33 -2.34 8.81
CA GLY A 114 18.60 -2.42 9.54
C GLY A 114 18.69 -3.50 10.62
N ASN A 115 17.56 -4.07 11.05
CA ASN A 115 17.50 -4.98 12.21
C ASN A 115 17.08 -6.42 11.85
N GLY A 116 17.34 -6.86 10.62
CA GLY A 116 17.03 -8.22 10.16
C GLY A 116 15.55 -8.47 9.84
N LEU A 117 15.28 -9.64 9.24
CA LEU A 117 13.97 -10.00 8.68
C LEU A 117 12.85 -10.05 9.73
N ALA A 118 13.15 -10.43 10.96
CA ALA A 118 12.17 -10.52 12.05
C ALA A 118 11.52 -9.16 12.37
N HIS A 119 12.21 -8.06 12.08
CA HIS A 119 11.74 -6.69 12.32
C HIS A 119 11.40 -5.93 11.04
N ALA A 120 11.38 -6.61 9.89
CA ALA A 120 11.00 -6.03 8.61
C ALA A 120 9.59 -5.41 8.59
N PRO A 121 8.57 -5.92 9.31
CA PRO A 121 7.23 -5.31 9.35
C PRO A 121 7.16 -3.91 9.98
N LEU A 122 8.25 -3.43 10.58
CA LEU A 122 8.28 -2.15 11.25
C LEU A 122 8.33 -1.00 10.22
N LEU A 123 7.30 -0.15 10.22
CA LEU A 123 7.21 1.04 9.39
C LEU A 123 7.20 2.29 10.27
N ALA A 124 8.10 3.24 10.00
CA ALA A 124 8.06 4.56 10.62
C ALA A 124 7.55 5.61 9.62
N SER A 125 6.75 6.54 10.12
CA SER A 125 6.20 7.65 9.35
C SER A 125 6.20 8.93 10.18
N ALA A 126 6.41 10.07 9.53
CA ALA A 126 6.44 11.38 10.16
C ALA A 126 5.57 12.38 9.40
N THR A 127 4.79 13.17 10.14
CA THR A 127 3.87 14.18 9.61
C THR A 127 4.41 15.61 9.78
N GLY A 128 3.88 16.55 9.00
CA GLY A 128 4.32 17.95 8.99
C GLY A 128 4.15 18.69 10.32
N ASN A 129 3.23 18.24 11.17
CA ASN A 129 3.06 18.75 12.54
C ASN A 129 4.08 18.19 13.56
N GLY A 130 5.03 17.35 13.12
CA GLY A 130 6.07 16.77 13.98
C GLY A 130 5.67 15.47 14.69
N LEU A 131 4.44 14.99 14.53
CA LEU A 131 4.05 13.68 15.05
C LEU A 131 4.71 12.57 14.23
N CYS A 132 5.28 11.60 14.93
CA CYS A 132 5.86 10.41 14.34
C CYS A 132 5.09 9.19 14.82
N ARG A 133 4.90 8.24 13.91
CA ARG A 133 4.22 6.98 14.18
C ARG A 133 5.08 5.83 13.72
N VAL A 134 5.12 4.79 14.54
CA VAL A 134 5.79 3.53 14.25
C VAL A 134 4.76 2.42 14.32
N ASP A 135 4.58 1.70 13.22
CA ASP A 135 3.63 0.61 13.07
C ASP A 135 4.32 -0.73 12.88
N TRP A 136 3.70 -1.78 13.41
CA TRP A 136 4.08 -3.17 13.14
C TRP A 136 3.07 -3.81 12.18
N LEU A 137 3.42 -3.84 10.90
CA LEU A 137 2.48 -4.15 9.81
C LEU A 137 2.56 -5.61 9.39
N MET A 138 1.75 -6.45 10.04
CA MET A 138 1.62 -7.86 9.65
C MET A 138 0.61 -8.01 8.52
N GLY A 139 1.03 -8.67 7.44
CA GLY A 139 0.12 -9.15 6.42
C GLY A 139 -0.71 -10.33 6.92
N ARG A 140 -1.85 -10.58 6.27
CA ARG A 140 -2.58 -11.84 6.37
C ARG A 140 -2.58 -12.54 5.03
N TRP A 141 -2.58 -13.86 5.07
CA TRP A 141 -2.76 -14.65 3.86
C TRP A 141 -4.23 -14.60 3.43
N LEU A 142 -4.46 -14.62 2.12
CA LEU A 142 -5.83 -14.69 1.59
C LEU A 142 -6.47 -15.99 2.08
N LYS A 143 -7.60 -15.89 2.79
CA LYS A 143 -8.28 -17.02 3.45
C LYS A 143 -7.38 -17.79 4.45
N GLU A 144 -6.38 -17.12 5.04
CA GLU A 144 -5.38 -17.74 5.94
C GLU A 144 -4.59 -18.90 5.28
N ARG A 145 -4.65 -19.06 3.96
CA ARG A 145 -3.95 -20.11 3.22
C ARG A 145 -2.58 -19.62 2.79
N ILE A 146 -1.53 -20.29 3.28
CA ILE A 146 -0.15 -20.03 2.86
C ILE A 146 -0.03 -20.31 1.34
N PRO A 147 0.44 -19.34 0.54
CA PRO A 147 0.66 -19.53 -0.89
C PRO A 147 1.71 -20.61 -1.19
N TYR A 148 1.75 -21.10 -2.44
CA TYR A 148 2.77 -22.05 -2.92
C TYR A 148 2.86 -23.33 -2.07
N TYR A 149 1.71 -23.91 -1.71
CA TYR A 149 1.62 -25.19 -0.99
C TYR A 149 2.29 -25.24 0.39
N GLY A 150 2.69 -24.11 0.98
CA GLY A 150 3.30 -24.07 2.30
C GLY A 150 4.65 -23.37 2.31
N VAL A 151 5.38 -23.54 3.41
CA VAL A 151 6.70 -22.90 3.60
C VAL A 151 7.75 -23.53 2.68
N GLU A 152 7.63 -24.84 2.46
CA GLU A 152 8.50 -25.66 1.64
C GLU A 152 8.44 -25.20 0.18
N GLY A 153 7.22 -24.99 -0.36
CA GLY A 153 7.06 -24.48 -1.72
C GLY A 153 7.44 -23.00 -1.88
N ILE A 154 7.26 -22.16 -0.84
CA ILE A 154 7.83 -20.79 -0.84
C ILE A 154 9.35 -20.80 -0.96
N ARG A 155 10.02 -21.79 -0.35
CA ARG A 155 11.47 -21.96 -0.38
C ARG A 155 11.97 -22.70 -1.63
N ASN A 156 11.07 -23.08 -2.54
CA ASN A 156 11.35 -23.94 -3.69
C ASN A 156 12.02 -25.27 -3.28
N GLU A 157 11.68 -25.80 -2.10
CA GLU A 157 12.18 -27.11 -1.62
C GLU A 157 11.38 -28.28 -2.22
N VAL A 158 10.23 -27.99 -2.82
CA VAL A 158 9.35 -28.96 -3.50
C VAL A 158 9.17 -28.51 -4.94
N GLU A 159 9.27 -29.44 -5.90
CA GLU A 159 8.87 -29.16 -7.28
C GLU A 159 7.39 -28.78 -7.27
N ALA A 160 7.08 -27.57 -7.71
CA ALA A 160 5.70 -27.15 -7.87
C ALA A 160 5.14 -27.90 -9.07
N ASP A 161 4.27 -28.88 -8.83
CA ASP A 161 3.39 -29.36 -9.88
C ASP A 161 2.49 -28.19 -10.29
N ASP A 162 2.80 -27.62 -11.46
CA ASP A 162 2.07 -26.52 -12.13
C ASP A 162 0.69 -26.98 -12.64
N GLU A 163 -0.02 -27.82 -11.88
CA GLU A 163 -1.45 -28.04 -12.10
C GLU A 163 -2.22 -26.90 -11.44
N MET A 164 -2.21 -25.74 -12.11
CA MET A 164 -3.27 -24.78 -11.91
C MET A 164 -4.57 -25.47 -12.31
N GLU A 165 -5.35 -25.91 -11.32
CA GLU A 165 -6.75 -26.28 -11.50
C GLU A 165 -7.43 -25.14 -12.27
N GLU A 166 -7.73 -25.38 -13.54
CA GLU A 166 -8.65 -24.56 -14.32
C GLU A 166 -10.00 -24.63 -13.59
N ASP A 167 -10.37 -23.54 -12.92
CA ASP A 167 -11.71 -23.38 -12.36
C ASP A 167 -12.71 -23.66 -13.50
N SER A 168 -13.42 -24.77 -13.40
CA SER A 168 -14.50 -25.14 -14.32
C SER A 168 -15.75 -24.34 -13.98
N ASP A 169 -16.40 -23.81 -15.03
CA ASP A 169 -17.53 -22.87 -15.07
C ASP A 169 -18.69 -23.15 -14.08
#